data_AF-A0A7W1EYI0-F1
#
_entry.id   AF-A0A7W1EYI0-F1
#
_cell.length_a   1.000
_cell.length_b   1.000
_cell.length_c   1.000
_cell.angle_alpha   90.00
_cell.angle_beta   90.00
_cell.angle_gamma   90.00
#
_symmetry.space_group_name_H-M   'P 1'
#
loop_
_entity.id
_entity.type
_entity.pdbx_description
1 polymer ?
#
loop_
_entity_poly.entity_id
_entity_poly.type
_entity_poly.pdbx_seq_one_letter_code
_entity_poly.pdbx_strand_id
1 'polypeptide(L)' 'MFLNLNFDSWNDPKIYLIDALGRIFEREINSGNSVNIHNFANGSYLLKVKDQTHEKSFKIIIAH' A
#
# COMPACT_ATOMS: atom_id res chain seq x y z
N MET A 1 7.76 9.45 -5.24
CA MET A 1 8.16 8.03 -5.31
C MET A 1 6.92 7.18 -5.44
N PHE A 2 6.94 6.16 -6.29
CA PHE A 2 5.82 5.23 -6.50
C PHE A 2 6.19 3.83 -6.07
N LEU A 3 5.26 3.13 -5.43
CA LEU A 3 5.35 1.71 -5.13
C LEU A 3 4.51 0.94 -6.15
N ASN A 4 5.16 0.11 -6.96
CA ASN A 4 4.47 -0.77 -7.93
C ASN A 4 4.13 -2.09 -7.25
N LEU A 5 2.91 -2.55 -7.44
CA LEU A 5 2.41 -3.77 -6.84
C LEU A 5 1.88 -4.68 -7.95
N ASN A 6 2.19 -5.97 -7.88
CA ASN A 6 1.69 -6.95 -8.85
C ASN A 6 0.54 -7.74 -8.23
N PHE A 7 -0.68 -7.53 -8.74
CA PHE A 7 -1.91 -8.21 -8.35
C PHE A 7 -2.78 -8.51 -9.58
N ASP A 8 -2.29 -9.34 -10.49
CA ASP A 8 -2.92 -9.63 -11.80
C ASP A 8 -4.35 -10.22 -11.75
N SER A 9 -4.86 -10.60 -10.57
CA SER A 9 -6.15 -11.28 -10.40
C SER A 9 -7.08 -10.67 -9.34
N TRP A 10 -6.78 -9.47 -8.84
CA TRP A 10 -7.52 -8.87 -7.73
C TRP A 10 -8.58 -7.91 -8.26
N ASN A 11 -9.80 -7.98 -7.72
CA ASN A 11 -10.92 -7.19 -8.21
C ASN A 11 -11.13 -5.96 -7.32
N ASP A 12 -10.82 -4.78 -7.85
CA ASP A 12 -10.88 -3.50 -7.13
C ASP A 12 -10.16 -3.51 -5.75
N PRO A 13 -8.85 -3.77 -5.72
CA PRO A 13 -8.11 -3.83 -4.47
C PRO A 13 -7.99 -2.47 -3.79
N LYS A 14 -8.19 -2.45 -2.48
CA LYS A 14 -7.93 -1.29 -1.62
C LYS A 14 -6.58 -1.42 -0.93
N ILE A 15 -5.89 -0.30 -0.79
CA ILE A 15 -4.57 -0.24 -0.15
C ILE A 15 -4.62 0.58 1.12
N TYR A 16 -3.98 0.05 2.15
CA TYR A 16 -3.83 0.67 3.46
C TYR A 16 -2.36 0.68 3.83
N LEU A 17 -1.84 1.84 4.18
CA LEU A 17 -0.55 1.99 4.82
C LEU A 17 -0.76 2.22 6.31
N ILE A 18 -0.09 1.44 7.14
CA ILE A 18 -0.20 1.51 8.60
C ILE A 18 1.17 1.82 9.16
N ASP A 19 1.30 2.92 9.90
CA ASP A 19 2.57 3.30 10.48
C ASP A 19 2.84 2.61 11.83
N ALA A 20 4.01 2.89 12.42
CA ALA A 20 4.41 2.31 13.69
C ALA A 20 3.51 2.70 14.89
N LEU A 21 2.69 3.75 14.73
CA LEU A 21 1.71 4.18 15.72
C LEU A 21 0.33 3.57 15.48
N GLY A 22 0.17 2.75 14.44
CA GLY A 22 -1.09 2.14 14.05
C GLY A 22 -2.03 3.06 13.26
N ARG A 23 -1.56 4.24 12.81
CA ARG A 23 -2.38 5.15 11.99
C ARG A 23 -2.56 4.56 10.60
N ILE A 24 -3.80 4.51 10.13
CA ILE A 24 -4.18 3.90 8.85
C ILE A 24 -4.39 4.98 7.79
N PHE A 25 -3.76 4.81 6.64
CA PHE A 25 -3.87 5.68 5.48
C PHE A 25 -4.39 4.87 4.29
N GLU A 26 -5.66 5.07 3.89
CA GLU A 26 -6.22 4.49 2.67
C GLU A 26 -5.64 5.20 1.43
N ARG A 27 -5.32 4.41 0.40
CA ARG A 27 -4.78 4.91 -0.87
C ARG A 27 -5.48 4.24 -2.04
N GLU A 28 -5.74 5.03 -3.06
CA GLU A 28 -6.22 4.55 -4.34
C GLU A 28 -5.06 3.96 -5.15
N ILE A 29 -5.40 2.95 -5.96
CA ILE A 29 -4.48 2.35 -6.92
C ILE A 29 -4.60 3.12 -8.22
N ASN A 30 -3.48 3.64 -8.70
CA ASN A 30 -3.43 4.31 -10.00
C ASN A 30 -3.48 3.29 -11.16
N SER A 31 -3.85 3.76 -12.35
CA SER A 31 -3.71 3.01 -13.61
C SER A 31 -2.27 2.52 -13.78
N GLY A 32 -2.04 1.22 -13.60
CA GLY A 32 -0.70 0.60 -13.55
C GLY A 32 -0.32 -0.05 -12.21
N ASN A 33 -1.29 -0.27 -11.31
CA ASN A 33 -1.09 -0.96 -10.03
C ASN A 33 -0.01 -0.31 -9.14
N SER A 34 0.02 1.03 -9.14
CA SER A 34 1.01 1.80 -8.38
C SER A 34 0.35 2.72 -7.35
N VAL A 35 1.08 2.98 -6.26
CA VAL A 35 0.67 3.89 -5.18
C VAL A 35 1.70 4.99 -5.01
N ASN A 36 1.25 6.23 -4.94
CA ASN A 36 2.12 7.35 -4.60
C ASN A 36 2.41 7.37 -3.09
N ILE A 37 3.69 7.21 -2.75
CA ILE A 37 4.18 7.23 -1.36
C ILE A 37 5.07 8.44 -1.06
N HIS A 38 5.10 9.43 -1.94
CA HIS A 38 6.02 10.58 -1.83
C HIS A 38 5.84 11.39 -0.53
N ASN A 39 4.60 11.53 -0.06
CA ASN A 39 4.28 12.36 1.10
C ASN A 39 4.39 11.59 2.44
N PHE A 40 4.84 10.33 2.42
CA PHE A 40 5.04 9.56 3.64
C PHE A 40 6.45 9.80 4.19
N ALA A 41 6.52 10.02 5.50
CA ALA A 41 7.79 10.16 6.21
C ALA A 41 8.60 8.87 6.12
N ASN A 42 9.93 9.01 6.18
CA ASN A 42 10.84 7.87 6.24
C ASN A 42 10.51 6.99 7.47
N GLY A 43 10.45 5.68 7.29
CA GLY A 43 10.07 4.75 8.34
C GLY A 43 9.58 3.39 7.87
N SER A 44 9.30 2.52 8.84
CA SER A 44 8.65 1.22 8.59
C SER A 44 7.13 1.39 8.57
N TYR A 45 6.49 0.79 7.57
CA TYR A 45 5.04 0.73 7.44
C TYR A 45 4.61 -0.71 7.17
N LEU A 46 3.41 -1.06 7.61
CA LEU A 46 2.70 -2.22 7.11
C LEU A 46 1.83 -1.78 5.93
N LEU A 47 2.11 -2.31 4.75
CA LEU A 47 1.25 -2.19 3.58
C LEU A 47 0.27 -3.35 3.61
N LYS A 48 -1.02 -3.07 3.65
CA LYS A 48 -2.09 -4.05 3.52
C LYS A 48 -2.85 -3.78 2.23
N VAL A 49 -3.05 -4.82 1.43
CA VAL A 49 -3.87 -4.79 0.23
C VAL A 49 -4.98 -5.80 0.43
N LYS A 50 -6.24 -5.41 0.18
CA LYS A 50 -7.38 -6.32 0.25
C LYS A 50 -8.42 -6.01 -0.81
N ASP A 51 -9.06 -7.05 -1.34
CA ASP A 51 -10.32 -6.96 -2.06
C ASP A 51 -11.39 -7.80 -1.33
N GLN A 52 -12.46 -8.22 -2.03
CA GLN A 52 -13.52 -9.03 -1.45
C GLN A 52 -13.09 -10.47 -1.09
N THR A 53 -12.05 -11.00 -1.73
CA THR A 53 -11.65 -12.42 -1.66
C THR A 53 -10.19 -12.62 -1.28
N HIS A 54 -9.38 -11.57 -1.32
CA HIS A 54 -7.94 -11.60 -1.12
C HIS A 54 -7.53 -10.59 -0.06
N GLU A 55 -6.57 -10.98 0.76
CA GLU A 55 -5.88 -10.09 1.69
C GLU A 55 -4.40 -10.44 1.71
N LYS A 56 -3.54 -9.43 1.64
CA LYS A 56 -2.09 -9.59 1.74
C LYS A 56 -1.47 -8.41 2.47
N SER A 57 -0.49 -8.68 3.31
CA SER A 57 0.21 -7.67 4.08
C SER A 57 1.72 -7.81 3.93
N PHE A 58 2.42 -6.69 3.86
CA PHE A 58 3.87 -6.61 3.69
C PHE A 58 4.43 -5.55 4.62
N LYS A 59 5.58 -5.81 5.22
CA LYS A 59 6.37 -4.74 5.83
C LYS A 59 7.16 -4.04 4.71
N ILE A 60 6.98 -2.73 4.59
CA ILE A 60 7.77 -1.90 3.68
C ILE A 60 8.59 -0.90 4.49
N ILE A 61 9.74 -0.51 3.95
CA ILE A 61 10.56 0.57 4.48
C ILE A 61 10.53 1.69 3.45
N ILE A 62 10.05 2.84 3.88
CA ILE A 62 10.09 4.06 3.08
C ILE A 62 11.36 4.81 3.49
N ALA A 63 12.26 5.02 2.54
CA ALA A 63 13.48 5.78 2.72
C ALA A 63 13.78 6.51 1.40
N HIS A 64 13.43 7.81 1.38
CA HIS A 64 13.80 8.74 0.31
C HIS A 64 14.88 9.69 0.79
#